data_AF-A0A9N9R8I9-F1
#
_entry.id   AF-A0A9N9R8I9-F1
#
_cell.length_a   1.000
_cell.length_b   1.000
_cell.length_c   1.000
_cell.angle_alpha   90.00
_cell.angle_beta   90.00
_cell.angle_gamma   90.00
#
_symmetry.space_group_name_H-M   'P 1'
#
loop_
_entity.id
_entity.type
_entity.pdbx_description
1 polymer ?
#
loop_
_entity_poly.entity_id
_entity_poly.type
_entity_poly.pdbx_seq_one_letter_code
_entity_poly.pdbx_strand_id
1 'polypeptide(L)'
;MFCTKFLLLLTYLIKITVQTSSPSSTSYVAAVLEYNFENDTAANLRNYLIYIQEASSKNADIIVFPELTLNRGQDSIEVPINGALKDHPIPALAADLYHKVLVDISNAARQNKIYVVINIEEIMDCNTAVGEYCPAQQTYLFNTNVVFDRDGTIIDRYRKINLFGEFTRTPALRPDLGVFTTDFGVTFAHYICFDLLFQVPAMQVVDKLNVTDVIFPTMWFSEMPYLSAVQIQEGYAFAMDVNFLAAGSNNVRVGSSGSGIFSGKAGALISTMPGLPTTKLLVATVPKIPGQVTSSPPGPIYDNPVDHDSLTLITDPSLESHFTRLLTPGLSQFTMISGEVICVFKVNMTENEPETEISSYKYRAAVFNGVRSYSGMATGGIRVCSVIACTGDSLDTCGKRFPQYKLKSTAVFHELNIIATMPTPVIEDEIQARDTIYFPLSLDTSIMPLEPDDYTYSEDINGNVTTYSMFLDRYDKELYSFAIWGRIFSRDGQEEDPKLPQETTLSPTEETTENQDVTTEHQDNTTENQDDTTEHQDNTTENQDDTTEHQDNTTEHQPDSSVTHLISKTILITTFMLLIK
;
A
#
# COMPACT_ATOMS: atom_id res chain seq x y z
N MET A 1 19.39 54.00 57.33
CA MET A 1 18.52 54.49 56.24
C MET A 1 19.16 54.07 54.92
N PHE A 2 18.85 52.87 54.44
CA PHE A 2 17.83 52.60 53.41
C PHE A 2 18.16 53.25 52.06
N CYS A 3 18.70 52.49 51.11
CA CYS A 3 17.94 51.88 50.01
C CYS A 3 18.91 51.31 48.95
N THR A 4 19.20 50.02 48.95
CA THR A 4 18.54 48.95 48.16
C THR A 4 19.01 48.86 46.69
N LYS A 5 19.78 47.78 46.47
CA LYS A 5 20.01 47.00 45.25
C LYS A 5 19.06 47.31 44.08
N PHE A 6 19.63 47.68 42.92
CA PHE A 6 19.02 47.46 41.62
C PHE A 6 19.87 46.45 40.84
N LEU A 7 19.66 45.17 41.14
CA LEU A 7 20.03 44.05 40.28
C LEU A 7 18.69 43.47 39.82
N LEU A 8 18.19 43.93 38.68
CA LEU A 8 16.95 43.44 38.09
C LEU A 8 17.21 43.00 36.65
N LEU A 9 17.34 41.68 36.53
CA LEU A 9 16.86 40.83 35.44
C LEU A 9 16.78 41.50 34.05
N LEU A 10 17.84 41.39 33.27
CA LEU A 10 17.69 41.21 31.83
C LEU A 10 17.48 39.70 31.60
N THR A 11 16.28 39.22 31.92
CA THR A 11 15.85 37.88 31.52
C THR A 11 15.81 37.85 30.01
N TYR A 12 16.80 37.17 29.47
CA TYR A 12 16.85 36.49 28.17
C TYR A 12 15.43 36.20 27.66
N LEU A 13 14.90 37.08 26.80
CA LEU A 13 13.81 36.76 25.89
C LEU A 13 14.40 35.81 24.85
N ILE A 14 14.58 34.54 25.23
CA ILE A 14 14.58 33.46 24.24
C ILE A 14 13.15 33.49 23.70
N LYS A 15 12.94 34.22 22.60
CA LYS A 15 11.86 33.86 21.70
C LYS A 15 12.12 32.39 21.40
N ILE A 16 11.27 31.51 21.90
CA ILE A 16 11.18 30.14 21.40
C ILE A 16 10.78 30.34 19.94
N THR A 17 11.78 30.44 19.07
CA THR A 17 11.58 30.43 17.63
C THR A 17 11.07 29.04 17.32
N VAL A 18 9.76 28.93 17.05
CA VAL A 18 9.18 27.78 16.38
C VAL A 18 10.01 27.60 15.11
N GLN A 19 10.81 26.56 15.06
CA GLN A 19 11.75 26.33 13.97
C GLN A 19 10.97 25.69 12.81
N THR A 20 10.24 26.53 12.07
CA THR A 20 9.55 26.11 10.84
C THR A 20 10.58 25.79 9.76
N SER A 21 10.38 24.67 9.07
CA SER A 21 11.25 24.31 7.95
C SER A 21 11.18 25.32 6.82
N SER A 22 12.30 25.52 6.13
CA SER A 22 12.46 26.42 4.99
C SER A 22 12.80 25.61 3.73
N PRO A 23 12.73 26.18 2.52
CA PRO A 23 13.22 25.52 1.31
C PRO A 23 14.67 25.03 1.43
N SER A 24 15.53 25.79 2.12
CA SER A 24 16.94 25.43 2.36
C SER A 24 17.17 24.40 3.47
N SER A 25 16.15 24.05 4.27
CA SER A 25 16.28 23.00 5.28
C SER A 25 16.50 21.64 4.61
N THR A 26 17.35 20.79 5.19
CA THR A 26 17.60 19.43 4.69
C THR A 26 16.51 18.43 5.07
N SER A 27 15.67 18.78 6.04
CA SER A 27 14.57 17.96 6.56
C SER A 27 13.36 18.84 6.90
N TYR A 28 12.23 18.18 7.17
CA TYR A 28 11.03 18.76 7.77
C TYR A 28 10.52 17.85 8.89
N VAL A 29 9.60 18.31 9.72
CA VAL A 29 8.99 17.47 10.77
C VAL A 29 7.58 17.11 10.35
N ALA A 30 7.27 15.81 10.31
CA ALA A 30 5.96 15.30 9.96
C ALA A 30 5.27 14.67 11.18
N ALA A 31 3.94 14.78 11.20
CA ALA A 31 3.10 14.07 12.13
C ALA A 31 2.02 13.26 11.38
N VAL A 32 1.73 12.05 11.86
CA VAL A 32 0.61 11.23 11.40
C VAL A 32 -0.16 10.73 12.62
N LEU A 33 -1.48 10.61 12.49
CA LEU A 33 -2.33 10.16 13.59
C LEU A 33 -2.87 8.76 13.31
N GLU A 34 -2.53 7.79 14.15
CA GLU A 34 -3.31 6.56 14.31
C GLU A 34 -4.56 6.94 15.12
N TYR A 35 -5.77 6.77 14.58
CA TYR A 35 -6.96 7.35 15.21
C TYR A 35 -8.11 6.37 15.43
N ASN A 36 -8.41 6.08 16.70
CA ASN A 36 -9.65 5.42 17.12
C ASN A 36 -10.76 6.46 17.18
N PHE A 37 -11.63 6.42 16.17
CA PHE A 37 -12.66 7.43 15.94
C PHE A 37 -14.01 7.03 16.54
N GLU A 38 -14.85 8.04 16.76
CA GLU A 38 -16.23 7.88 17.20
C GLU A 38 -17.20 8.10 16.04
N ASN A 39 -18.45 7.64 16.16
CA ASN A 39 -19.51 7.96 15.19
C ASN A 39 -20.15 9.34 15.50
N ASP A 40 -19.31 10.36 15.71
CA ASP A 40 -19.72 11.73 16.04
C ASP A 40 -18.70 12.73 15.44
N THR A 41 -19.12 13.44 14.38
CA THR A 41 -18.26 14.43 13.72
C THR A 41 -17.79 15.54 14.65
N ALA A 42 -18.63 16.00 15.58
CA ALA A 42 -18.26 17.09 16.49
C ALA A 42 -17.24 16.62 17.54
N ALA A 43 -17.33 15.36 17.99
CA ALA A 43 -16.31 14.75 18.84
C ALA A 43 -14.99 14.57 18.09
N ASN A 44 -15.02 14.01 16.88
CA ASN A 44 -13.83 13.80 16.07
C ASN A 44 -13.15 15.13 15.70
N LEU A 45 -13.93 16.13 15.30
CA LEU A 45 -13.40 17.46 15.01
C LEU A 45 -12.69 18.05 16.24
N ARG A 46 -13.29 17.99 17.43
CA ARG A 46 -12.62 18.47 18.66
C ARG A 46 -11.28 17.76 18.89
N ASN A 47 -11.23 16.45 18.69
CA ASN A 47 -9.99 15.68 18.85
C ASN A 47 -8.94 16.07 17.79
N TYR A 48 -9.35 16.26 16.53
CA TYR A 48 -8.46 16.71 15.47
C TYR A 48 -7.81 18.06 15.82
N LEU A 49 -8.59 19.03 16.31
CA LEU A 49 -8.07 20.34 16.71
C LEU A 49 -7.02 20.22 17.83
N ILE A 50 -7.22 19.31 18.79
CA ILE A 50 -6.25 19.02 19.85
C ILE A 50 -4.95 18.45 19.25
N TYR A 51 -5.04 17.48 18.34
CA TYR A 51 -3.86 16.87 17.74
C TYR A 51 -3.11 17.78 16.77
N ILE A 52 -3.80 18.72 16.09
CA ILE A 52 -3.14 19.79 15.32
C ILE A 52 -2.28 20.65 16.25
N GLN A 53 -2.83 21.04 17.41
CA GLN A 53 -2.09 21.81 18.40
C GLN A 53 -0.92 21.01 18.99
N GLU A 54 -1.13 19.73 19.32
CA GLU A 54 -0.08 18.87 19.86
C GLU A 54 1.06 18.67 18.85
N ALA A 55 0.75 18.40 17.58
CA ALA A 55 1.76 18.25 16.53
C ALA A 55 2.58 19.53 16.34
N SER A 56 1.91 20.69 16.31
CA SER A 56 2.60 21.99 16.24
C SER A 56 3.49 22.23 17.46
N SER A 57 3.07 21.83 18.67
CA SER A 57 3.90 21.92 19.88
C SER A 57 5.17 21.05 19.81
N LYS A 58 5.16 20.03 18.94
CA LYS A 58 6.32 19.17 18.61
C LYS A 58 7.07 19.65 17.36
N ASN A 59 6.82 20.90 16.93
CA ASN A 59 7.39 21.55 15.75
C ASN A 59 7.07 20.86 14.42
N ALA A 60 5.97 20.12 14.32
CA ALA A 60 5.56 19.53 13.05
C ALA A 60 5.23 20.62 12.01
N ASP A 61 5.77 20.44 10.80
CA ASP A 61 5.45 21.26 9.64
C ASP A 61 4.14 20.83 8.99
N ILE A 62 3.78 19.54 9.12
CA ILE A 62 2.57 18.94 8.57
C ILE A 62 1.99 17.88 9.51
N ILE A 63 0.66 17.78 9.58
CA ILE A 63 -0.07 16.68 10.22
C ILE A 63 -1.05 16.03 9.24
N VAL A 64 -1.07 14.70 9.18
CA VAL A 64 -1.97 13.89 8.36
C VAL A 64 -2.94 13.11 9.24
N PHE A 65 -4.22 13.13 8.86
CA PHE A 65 -5.30 12.41 9.53
C PHE A 65 -5.84 11.25 8.68
N PRO A 66 -6.42 10.20 9.30
CA PRO A 66 -6.86 9.01 8.57
C PRO A 66 -8.15 9.16 7.76
N GLU A 67 -8.28 8.25 6.79
CA GLU A 67 -9.45 8.08 5.91
C GLU A 67 -10.77 7.88 6.68
N LEU A 68 -11.81 8.63 6.32
CA LEU A 68 -13.21 8.47 6.75
C LEU A 68 -13.39 8.35 8.29
N THR A 69 -12.57 9.07 9.04
CA THR A 69 -12.64 9.14 10.51
C THR A 69 -13.17 10.47 11.06
N LEU A 70 -13.34 11.49 10.21
CA LEU A 70 -13.84 12.79 10.65
C LEU A 70 -15.37 12.86 10.60
N ASN A 71 -15.97 12.79 9.41
CA ASN A 71 -17.41 12.85 9.19
C ASN A 71 -17.96 11.59 8.50
N ARG A 72 -19.23 11.27 8.74
CA ARG A 72 -19.95 10.19 8.07
C ARG A 72 -21.42 10.55 7.84
N GLY A 73 -21.97 10.14 6.69
CA GLY A 73 -23.40 10.06 6.42
C GLY A 73 -24.17 11.38 6.44
N GLN A 74 -24.53 11.88 7.63
CA GLN A 74 -25.48 13.00 7.82
C GLN A 74 -24.82 14.38 7.84
N ASP A 75 -23.50 14.45 7.96
CA ASP A 75 -22.76 15.72 7.98
C ASP A 75 -22.22 16.02 6.57
N SER A 76 -23.02 16.77 5.81
CA SER A 76 -22.80 17.12 4.42
C SER A 76 -21.74 18.20 4.28
N ILE A 77 -20.54 17.83 3.85
CA ILE A 77 -19.40 18.76 3.68
C ILE A 77 -19.11 18.95 2.19
N GLU A 78 -19.35 20.16 1.68
CA GLU A 78 -18.94 20.55 0.33
C GLU A 78 -17.52 21.14 0.33
N VAL A 79 -16.73 20.83 -0.69
CA VAL A 79 -15.40 21.44 -0.91
C VAL A 79 -15.39 22.15 -2.27
N PRO A 80 -15.91 23.38 -2.36
CA PRO A 80 -16.19 24.04 -3.64
C PRO A 80 -14.93 24.70 -4.25
N ILE A 81 -13.93 23.89 -4.64
CA ILE A 81 -12.62 24.35 -5.14
C ILE A 81 -12.73 25.22 -6.39
N ASN A 82 -13.67 24.91 -7.28
CA ASN A 82 -13.97 25.67 -8.50
C ASN A 82 -15.01 26.80 -8.27
N GLY A 83 -15.60 26.87 -7.08
CA GLY A 83 -16.61 27.84 -6.68
C GLY A 83 -16.05 28.83 -5.66
N ALA A 84 -16.70 28.94 -4.49
CA ALA A 84 -16.38 29.94 -3.47
C ALA A 84 -14.91 29.92 -3.02
N LEU A 85 -14.23 28.75 -3.01
CA LEU A 85 -12.81 28.68 -2.63
C LEU A 85 -11.87 29.37 -3.63
N LYS A 86 -12.31 29.68 -4.85
CA LYS A 86 -11.52 30.47 -5.80
C LYS A 86 -11.35 31.93 -5.34
N ASP A 87 -12.41 32.51 -4.80
CA ASP A 87 -12.45 33.92 -4.38
C ASP A 87 -12.16 34.09 -2.88
N HIS A 88 -12.49 33.08 -2.07
CA HIS A 88 -12.33 33.08 -0.61
C HIS A 88 -11.56 31.82 -0.13
N PRO A 89 -10.30 31.63 -0.55
CA PRO A 89 -9.60 30.35 -0.39
C PRO A 89 -9.26 29.98 1.07
N ILE A 90 -9.45 30.90 2.03
CA ILE A 90 -9.19 30.68 3.46
C ILE A 90 -10.53 30.62 4.22
N PRO A 91 -11.08 29.42 4.51
CA PRO A 91 -12.37 29.28 5.19
C PRO A 91 -12.47 30.03 6.52
N ALA A 92 -11.38 30.08 7.29
CA ALA A 92 -11.31 30.83 8.55
C ALA A 92 -11.64 32.32 8.43
N LEU A 93 -11.46 32.93 7.25
CA LEU A 93 -11.70 34.36 7.02
C LEU A 93 -13.06 34.64 6.35
N ALA A 94 -13.79 33.60 5.97
CA ALA A 94 -15.11 33.70 5.33
C ALA A 94 -16.04 32.60 5.86
N ALA A 95 -16.15 32.52 7.19
CA ALA A 95 -16.83 31.43 7.89
C ALA A 95 -18.28 31.19 7.46
N ASP A 96 -19.00 32.25 7.07
CA ASP A 96 -20.41 32.16 6.63
C ASP A 96 -20.58 31.43 5.28
N LEU A 97 -19.50 31.21 4.52
CA LEU A 97 -19.52 30.55 3.21
C LEU A 97 -19.23 29.04 3.29
N TYR A 98 -18.72 28.54 4.41
CA TYR A 98 -18.14 27.20 4.49
C TYR A 98 -18.69 26.39 5.64
N HIS A 99 -18.62 25.06 5.48
CA HIS A 99 -18.96 24.14 6.55
C HIS A 99 -18.05 24.35 7.76
N LYS A 100 -18.62 24.21 8.98
CA LYS A 100 -17.90 24.44 10.25
C LYS A 100 -16.61 23.64 10.36
N VAL A 101 -16.58 22.41 9.84
CA VAL A 101 -15.38 21.56 9.80
C VAL A 101 -14.24 22.26 9.05
N LEU A 102 -14.49 22.79 7.84
CA LEU A 102 -13.45 23.47 7.05
C LEU A 102 -12.99 24.76 7.74
N VAL A 103 -13.93 25.50 8.35
CA VAL A 103 -13.63 26.75 9.08
C VAL A 103 -12.75 26.48 10.30
N ASP A 104 -13.07 25.46 11.10
CA ASP A 104 -12.33 25.16 12.33
C ASP A 104 -10.94 24.58 12.04
N ILE A 105 -10.82 23.70 11.04
CA ILE A 105 -9.53 23.15 10.61
C ILE A 105 -8.65 24.26 10.00
N SER A 106 -9.22 25.12 9.15
CA SER A 106 -8.53 26.31 8.63
C SER A 106 -8.04 27.23 9.76
N ASN A 107 -8.87 27.46 10.79
CA ASN A 107 -8.47 28.21 11.97
C ASN A 107 -7.33 27.55 12.73
N ALA A 108 -7.39 26.24 12.96
CA ALA A 108 -6.34 25.50 13.66
C ALA A 108 -5.02 25.51 12.89
N ALA A 109 -5.04 25.30 11.57
CA ALA A 109 -3.86 25.40 10.71
C ALA A 109 -3.19 26.79 10.85
N ARG A 110 -3.98 27.86 10.80
CA ARG A 110 -3.52 29.26 10.95
C ARG A 110 -2.90 29.57 12.29
N GLN A 111 -3.58 29.17 13.36
CA GLN A 111 -3.16 29.47 14.73
C GLN A 111 -1.87 28.73 15.07
N ASN A 112 -1.71 27.51 14.54
CA ASN A 112 -0.58 26.63 14.82
C ASN A 112 0.51 26.66 13.74
N LYS A 113 0.31 27.42 12.65
CA LYS A 113 1.23 27.56 11.51
C LYS A 113 1.73 26.22 10.99
N ILE A 114 0.81 25.31 10.71
CA ILE A 114 1.06 23.92 10.32
C ILE A 114 0.21 23.56 9.10
N TYR A 115 0.75 22.75 8.18
CA TYR A 115 -0.04 22.12 7.12
C TYR A 115 -0.93 21.02 7.70
N VAL A 116 -2.18 20.93 7.25
CA VAL A 116 -3.12 19.91 7.75
C VAL A 116 -3.72 19.18 6.56
N VAL A 117 -3.63 17.84 6.57
CA VAL A 117 -4.32 16.98 5.61
C VAL A 117 -5.38 16.17 6.34
N ILE A 118 -6.64 16.37 5.95
CA ILE A 118 -7.78 15.61 6.45
C ILE A 118 -8.40 14.79 5.33
N ASN A 119 -9.12 13.74 5.70
CA ASN A 119 -10.00 13.02 4.80
C ASN A 119 -11.44 13.10 5.28
N ILE A 120 -12.36 13.29 4.35
CA ILE A 120 -13.80 13.49 4.61
C ILE A 120 -14.66 12.70 3.62
N GLU A 121 -15.89 12.45 4.03
CA GLU A 121 -16.99 12.17 3.10
C GLU A 121 -17.46 13.52 2.52
N GLU A 122 -17.08 13.81 1.28
CA GLU A 122 -17.49 15.01 0.56
C GLU A 122 -18.82 14.79 -0.15
N ILE A 123 -19.69 15.80 -0.12
CA ILE A 123 -20.90 15.88 -0.95
C ILE A 123 -20.70 16.89 -2.08
N MET A 124 -21.21 16.57 -3.27
CA MET A 124 -21.26 17.47 -4.41
C MET A 124 -22.64 17.39 -5.07
N ASP A 125 -23.45 18.45 -4.94
CA ASP A 125 -24.71 18.57 -5.65
C ASP A 125 -24.51 19.24 -7.02
N CYS A 126 -24.71 18.50 -8.10
CA CYS A 126 -24.55 19.00 -9.47
C CYS A 126 -25.56 20.09 -9.88
N ASN A 127 -26.58 20.37 -9.07
CA ASN A 127 -27.46 21.53 -9.30
C ASN A 127 -26.81 22.86 -8.91
N THR A 128 -25.86 22.82 -7.97
CA THR A 128 -25.24 24.01 -7.37
C THR A 128 -23.70 24.03 -7.52
N ALA A 129 -23.08 22.92 -7.88
CA ALA A 129 -21.64 22.76 -8.01
C ALA A 129 -21.06 23.54 -9.21
N VAL A 130 -20.72 24.80 -8.96
CA VAL A 130 -20.12 25.70 -9.96
C VAL A 130 -18.77 25.17 -10.44
N GLY A 131 -18.64 24.97 -11.75
CA GLY A 131 -17.37 24.59 -12.40
C GLY A 131 -16.93 23.14 -12.19
N GLU A 132 -17.72 22.33 -11.49
CA GLU A 132 -17.46 20.89 -11.35
C GLU A 132 -17.92 20.11 -12.60
N TYR A 133 -17.27 18.98 -12.85
CA TYR A 133 -17.71 18.05 -13.90
C TYR A 133 -18.89 17.20 -13.39
N CYS A 134 -20.03 17.34 -14.07
CA CYS A 134 -21.29 16.72 -13.68
C CYS A 134 -21.86 15.87 -14.84
N PRO A 135 -21.61 14.56 -14.87
CA PRO A 135 -22.12 13.69 -15.92
C PRO A 135 -23.64 13.48 -15.83
N ALA A 136 -24.23 13.65 -14.65
CA ALA A 136 -25.68 13.68 -14.45
C ALA A 136 -26.08 14.74 -13.41
N GLN A 137 -27.33 15.23 -13.49
CA GLN A 137 -27.91 16.18 -12.53
C GLN A 137 -28.34 15.44 -11.25
N GLN A 138 -27.34 15.04 -10.45
CA GLN A 138 -27.55 14.34 -9.18
C GLN A 138 -26.52 14.76 -8.13
N THR A 139 -26.70 14.27 -6.91
CA THR A 139 -25.72 14.39 -5.85
C THR A 139 -24.72 13.23 -5.91
N TYR A 140 -23.44 13.55 -5.76
CA TYR A 140 -22.35 12.58 -5.62
C TYR A 140 -21.75 12.65 -4.23
N LEU A 141 -21.37 11.49 -3.68
CA LEU A 141 -20.60 11.37 -2.45
C LEU A 141 -19.21 10.86 -2.79
N PHE A 142 -18.18 11.52 -2.29
CA PHE A 142 -16.78 11.15 -2.53
C PHE A 142 -16.05 10.88 -1.23
N ASN A 143 -15.04 10.03 -1.30
CA ASN A 143 -14.00 9.93 -0.29
C ASN A 143 -12.88 10.88 -0.70
N THR A 144 -12.64 11.92 0.10
CA THR A 144 -11.89 13.10 -0.35
C THR A 144 -10.85 13.56 0.68
N ASN A 145 -9.60 13.70 0.23
CA ASN A 145 -8.57 14.43 0.95
C ASN A 145 -8.72 15.94 0.72
N VAL A 146 -8.49 16.73 1.76
CA VAL A 146 -8.44 18.20 1.69
C VAL A 146 -7.17 18.69 2.38
N VAL A 147 -6.42 19.55 1.70
CA VAL A 147 -5.13 20.06 2.17
C VAL A 147 -5.22 21.53 2.55
N PHE A 148 -4.83 21.84 3.78
CA PHE A 148 -4.75 23.21 4.31
C PHE A 148 -3.29 23.62 4.46
N ASP A 149 -2.93 24.83 4.01
CA ASP A 149 -1.61 25.42 4.27
C ASP A 149 -1.52 26.08 5.66
N ARG A 150 -0.34 26.64 6.00
CA ARG A 150 -0.09 27.33 7.28
C ARG A 150 -0.93 28.60 7.48
N ASP A 151 -1.52 29.14 6.42
CA ASP A 151 -2.42 30.28 6.46
C ASP A 151 -3.90 29.86 6.39
N GLY A 152 -4.17 28.55 6.50
CA GLY A 152 -5.49 27.95 6.51
C GLY A 152 -6.17 27.99 5.15
N THR A 153 -5.43 28.26 4.08
CA THR A 153 -5.89 28.20 2.71
C THR A 153 -6.13 26.74 2.34
N ILE A 154 -7.27 26.41 1.73
CA ILE A 154 -7.43 25.11 1.07
C ILE A 154 -6.68 25.18 -0.25
N ILE A 155 -5.60 24.40 -0.38
CA ILE A 155 -4.70 24.45 -1.53
C ILE A 155 -4.84 23.27 -2.48
N ASP A 156 -5.43 22.17 -2.01
CA ASP A 156 -5.65 20.98 -2.84
C ASP A 156 -6.81 20.11 -2.33
N ARG A 157 -7.41 19.33 -3.24
CA ARG A 157 -8.51 18.40 -2.99
C ARG A 157 -8.34 17.18 -3.91
N TYR A 158 -8.21 15.99 -3.34
CA TYR A 158 -8.11 14.73 -4.09
C TYR A 158 -9.29 13.83 -3.76
N ARG A 159 -9.98 13.33 -4.79
CA ARG A 159 -11.06 12.34 -4.65
C ARG A 159 -10.53 10.95 -4.96
N LYS A 160 -10.80 9.98 -4.10
CA LYS A 160 -10.34 8.59 -4.24
C LYS A 160 -10.74 8.00 -5.60
N ILE A 161 -9.79 7.31 -6.24
CA ILE A 161 -9.98 6.70 -7.57
C ILE A 161 -10.42 5.26 -7.42
N ASN A 162 -9.71 4.48 -6.59
CA ASN A 162 -9.91 3.04 -6.45
C ASN A 162 -10.68 2.73 -5.16
N LEU A 163 -11.98 2.49 -5.25
CA LEU A 163 -12.83 2.22 -4.09
C LEU A 163 -12.67 0.79 -3.55
N PHE A 164 -12.85 0.60 -2.24
CA PHE A 164 -12.83 -0.71 -1.57
C PHE A 164 -14.11 -0.94 -0.77
N GLY A 165 -15.19 -1.34 -1.45
CA GLY A 165 -16.47 -1.63 -0.82
C GLY A 165 -17.28 -0.41 -0.36
N GLU A 166 -16.89 0.80 -0.78
CA GLU A 166 -17.59 2.05 -0.48
C GLU A 166 -18.82 2.25 -1.39
N PHE A 167 -19.78 1.30 -1.39
CA PHE A 167 -20.88 1.23 -2.37
C PHE A 167 -21.81 2.46 -2.46
N THR A 168 -21.77 3.34 -1.47
CA THR A 168 -22.55 4.59 -1.46
C THR A 168 -21.76 5.79 -1.99
N ARG A 169 -20.47 5.60 -2.31
CA ARG A 169 -19.56 6.63 -2.78
C ARG A 169 -19.32 6.43 -4.27
N THR A 170 -18.86 7.50 -4.89
CA THR A 170 -18.52 7.56 -6.30
C THR A 170 -16.99 7.64 -6.40
N PRO A 171 -16.33 6.90 -7.30
CA PRO A 171 -14.94 7.16 -7.61
C PRO A 171 -14.80 8.55 -8.24
N ALA A 172 -13.59 9.12 -8.26
CA ALA A 172 -13.34 10.40 -8.91
C ALA A 172 -13.90 10.43 -10.35
N LEU A 173 -14.80 11.36 -10.64
CA LEU A 173 -15.47 11.47 -11.95
C LEU A 173 -14.50 11.91 -13.06
N ARG A 174 -13.47 12.66 -12.68
CA ARG A 174 -12.33 13.05 -13.51
C ARG A 174 -11.09 12.99 -12.62
N PRO A 175 -10.38 11.85 -12.59
CA PRO A 175 -9.21 11.67 -11.75
C PRO A 175 -8.15 12.77 -11.96
N ASP A 176 -7.71 13.38 -10.87
CA ASP A 176 -6.47 14.14 -10.78
C ASP A 176 -5.43 13.32 -10.01
N LEU A 177 -4.16 13.73 -10.06
CA LEU A 177 -3.08 12.99 -9.42
C LEU A 177 -2.76 13.49 -7.99
N GLY A 178 -3.58 14.39 -7.42
CA GLY A 178 -3.45 14.90 -6.06
C GLY A 178 -2.04 15.39 -5.70
N VAL A 179 -1.65 16.61 -6.10
CA VAL A 179 -0.29 17.13 -5.87
C VAL A 179 -0.30 18.58 -5.40
N PHE A 180 0.48 18.90 -4.37
CA PHE A 180 0.68 20.27 -3.91
C PHE A 180 2.13 20.52 -3.45
N THR A 181 2.55 21.78 -3.49
CA THR A 181 3.89 22.20 -3.06
C THR A 181 3.81 23.06 -1.81
N THR A 182 4.70 22.80 -0.85
CA THR A 182 4.77 23.51 0.43
C THR A 182 5.72 24.71 0.40
N ASP A 183 5.57 25.62 1.38
CA ASP A 183 6.46 26.76 1.60
C ASP A 183 7.89 26.34 2.00
N PHE A 184 8.06 25.11 2.48
CA PHE A 184 9.35 24.50 2.77
C PHE A 184 9.93 23.71 1.59
N GLY A 185 9.37 23.85 0.39
CA GLY A 185 9.97 23.36 -0.86
C GLY A 185 9.87 21.85 -1.07
N VAL A 186 8.88 21.19 -0.46
CA VAL A 186 8.54 19.79 -0.73
C VAL A 186 7.27 19.75 -1.57
N THR A 187 7.26 18.92 -2.61
CA THR A 187 6.05 18.62 -3.39
C THR A 187 5.54 17.27 -2.96
N PHE A 188 4.34 17.25 -2.39
CA PHE A 188 3.67 16.03 -1.98
C PHE A 188 2.70 15.56 -3.06
N ALA A 189 2.74 14.27 -3.38
CA ALA A 189 1.56 13.58 -3.87
C ALA A 189 0.71 13.10 -2.70
N HIS A 190 -0.59 12.91 -2.92
CA HIS A 190 -1.47 12.30 -1.92
C HIS A 190 -2.60 11.53 -2.57
N TYR A 191 -2.87 10.36 -2.00
CA TYR A 191 -3.92 9.45 -2.45
C TYR A 191 -4.37 8.58 -1.27
N ILE A 192 -5.40 7.76 -1.46
CA ILE A 192 -6.18 7.23 -0.34
C ILE A 192 -6.23 5.70 -0.37
N CYS A 193 -5.72 5.07 0.69
CA CYS A 193 -5.95 3.66 1.01
C CYS A 193 -5.73 2.71 -0.18
N PHE A 194 -6.80 2.13 -0.72
CA PHE A 194 -6.75 1.13 -1.78
C PHE A 194 -6.08 1.63 -3.07
N ASP A 195 -6.01 2.95 -3.30
CA ASP A 195 -5.21 3.56 -4.37
C ASP A 195 -3.76 3.07 -4.40
N LEU A 196 -3.18 2.71 -3.24
CA LEU A 196 -1.80 2.20 -3.12
C LEU A 196 -1.52 0.97 -3.99
N LEU A 197 -2.54 0.15 -4.25
CA LEU A 197 -2.40 -1.12 -4.96
C LEU A 197 -2.59 -0.99 -6.47
N PHE A 198 -2.81 0.21 -7.00
CA PHE A 198 -3.07 0.44 -8.42
C PHE A 198 -2.02 1.35 -9.05
N GLN A 199 -1.87 1.20 -10.37
CA GLN A 199 -0.95 2.01 -11.15
C GLN A 199 -1.31 3.49 -11.08
N VAL A 200 -2.61 3.79 -11.18
CA VAL A 200 -3.16 5.13 -11.06
C VAL A 200 -3.89 5.25 -9.72
N PRO A 201 -3.53 6.19 -8.84
CA PRO A 201 -2.47 7.20 -9.02
C PRO A 201 -1.09 6.76 -8.52
N ALA A 202 -1.01 5.70 -7.70
CA ALA A 202 0.11 5.51 -6.78
C ALA A 202 1.47 5.26 -7.44
N MET A 203 1.51 4.63 -8.61
CA MET A 203 2.76 4.52 -9.39
C MET A 203 2.94 5.73 -10.29
N GLN A 204 1.86 6.10 -11.00
CA GLN A 204 1.87 7.15 -12.00
C GLN A 204 2.35 8.48 -11.46
N VAL A 205 1.83 8.94 -10.32
CA VAL A 205 2.17 10.28 -9.82
C VAL A 205 3.65 10.40 -9.49
N VAL A 206 4.24 9.34 -8.93
CA VAL A 206 5.66 9.30 -8.56
C VAL A 206 6.53 9.23 -9.81
N ASP A 207 6.27 8.29 -10.71
CA ASP A 207 7.07 8.13 -11.93
C ASP A 207 6.97 9.33 -12.87
N LYS A 208 5.74 9.84 -13.07
CA LYS A 208 5.46 10.93 -14.02
C LYS A 208 5.95 12.28 -13.55
N LEU A 209 5.80 12.59 -12.26
CA LEU A 209 6.09 13.92 -11.71
C LEU A 209 7.37 13.95 -10.88
N ASN A 210 8.02 12.79 -10.68
CA ASN A 210 9.24 12.65 -9.89
C ASN A 210 9.10 13.26 -8.48
N VAL A 211 7.94 13.03 -7.86
CA VAL A 211 7.68 13.42 -6.46
C VAL A 211 8.41 12.46 -5.53
N THR A 212 8.95 12.99 -4.44
CA THR A 212 9.73 12.23 -3.45
C THR A 212 8.99 12.03 -2.14
N ASP A 213 7.81 12.63 -1.99
CA ASP A 213 7.08 12.68 -0.74
C ASP A 213 5.60 12.41 -1.00
N VAL A 214 5.02 11.48 -0.23
CA VAL A 214 3.66 10.99 -0.41
C VAL A 214 2.91 11.03 0.91
N ILE A 215 1.64 11.47 0.86
CA ILE A 215 0.71 11.46 1.99
C ILE A 215 -0.38 10.42 1.74
N PHE A 216 -0.65 9.61 2.76
CA PHE A 216 -1.49 8.43 2.64
C PHE A 216 -2.47 8.26 3.82
N PRO A 217 -3.62 8.94 3.80
CA PRO A 217 -4.74 8.64 4.67
C PRO A 217 -5.32 7.25 4.35
N THR A 218 -5.55 6.42 5.38
CA THR A 218 -6.01 5.05 5.15
C THR A 218 -6.89 4.49 6.27
N MET A 219 -7.90 3.73 5.88
CA MET A 219 -8.65 2.76 6.69
C MET A 219 -8.36 1.39 6.08
N TRP A 220 -7.14 0.90 6.33
CA TRP A 220 -6.63 -0.32 5.71
C TRP A 220 -7.22 -1.56 6.38
N PHE A 221 -7.55 -2.61 5.63
CA PHE A 221 -8.00 -3.88 6.20
C PHE A 221 -6.87 -4.89 6.07
N SER A 222 -6.14 -5.13 7.17
CA SER A 222 -4.90 -5.90 7.12
C SER A 222 -5.11 -7.35 6.72
N GLU A 223 -4.34 -7.79 5.71
CA GLU A 223 -4.44 -9.12 5.10
C GLU A 223 -3.09 -9.86 5.20
N MET A 224 -3.10 -11.03 5.81
CA MET A 224 -1.94 -11.91 5.82
C MET A 224 -1.88 -12.73 4.53
N PRO A 225 -0.69 -13.03 4.00
CA PRO A 225 0.63 -12.78 4.62
C PRO A 225 1.38 -11.54 4.08
N TYR A 226 0.80 -10.79 3.15
CA TYR A 226 1.54 -9.78 2.37
C TYR A 226 1.08 -8.33 2.59
N LEU A 227 -0.14 -8.10 3.06
CA LEU A 227 -0.78 -6.79 3.03
C LEU A 227 -1.29 -6.39 4.42
N SER A 228 -0.47 -6.61 5.46
CA SER A 228 -0.65 -5.83 6.69
C SER A 228 -0.35 -4.36 6.41
N ALA A 229 -1.02 -3.44 7.12
CA ALA A 229 -0.94 -2.01 6.81
C ALA A 229 0.50 -1.49 6.78
N VAL A 230 1.24 -1.62 7.89
CA VAL A 230 2.64 -1.15 7.97
C VAL A 230 3.55 -1.90 7.00
N GLN A 231 3.30 -3.20 6.77
CA GLN A 231 4.08 -4.02 5.85
C GLN A 231 4.04 -3.49 4.42
N ILE A 232 2.85 -3.23 3.85
CA ILE A 232 2.75 -2.73 2.48
C ILE A 232 3.11 -1.25 2.36
N GLN A 233 2.84 -0.44 3.40
CA GLN A 233 3.22 0.96 3.43
C GLN A 233 4.75 1.13 3.38
N GLU A 234 5.49 0.36 4.19
CA GLU A 234 6.94 0.36 4.17
C GLU A 234 7.50 -0.24 2.88
N GLY A 235 6.95 -1.36 2.42
CA GLY A 235 7.34 -1.98 1.16
C GLY A 235 7.21 -1.00 -0.01
N TYR A 236 6.11 -0.25 -0.08
CA TYR A 236 5.91 0.79 -1.09
C TYR A 236 6.93 1.93 -0.98
N ALA A 237 7.13 2.48 0.23
CA ALA A 237 8.11 3.54 0.45
C ALA A 237 9.52 3.10 0.02
N PHE A 238 9.89 1.84 0.33
CA PHE A 238 11.16 1.24 -0.06
C PHE A 238 11.29 1.09 -1.58
N ALA A 239 10.29 0.50 -2.24
CA ALA A 239 10.33 0.19 -3.67
C ALA A 239 10.25 1.43 -4.58
N MET A 240 9.51 2.47 -4.13
CA MET A 240 9.41 3.74 -4.85
C MET A 240 10.48 4.75 -4.44
N ASP A 241 11.25 4.46 -3.39
CA ASP A 241 12.26 5.35 -2.80
C ASP A 241 11.71 6.74 -2.45
N VAL A 242 10.58 6.77 -1.75
CA VAL A 242 9.86 7.99 -1.34
C VAL A 242 9.74 8.11 0.18
N ASN A 243 9.61 9.32 0.67
CA ASN A 243 9.05 9.58 2.00
C ASN A 243 7.55 9.31 1.96
N PHE A 244 7.03 8.58 2.95
CA PHE A 244 5.64 8.14 2.96
C PHE A 244 5.00 8.41 4.32
N LEU A 245 3.97 9.26 4.36
CA LEU A 245 3.26 9.68 5.57
C LEU A 245 1.90 8.99 5.66
N ALA A 246 1.86 7.82 6.30
CA ALA A 246 0.66 7.00 6.43
C ALA A 246 -0.09 7.26 7.74
N ALA A 247 -1.34 7.73 7.63
CA ALA A 247 -2.23 7.95 8.77
C ALA A 247 -3.38 6.94 8.73
N GLY A 248 -3.36 5.99 9.65
CA GLY A 248 -4.26 4.85 9.75
C GLY A 248 -5.44 5.05 10.69
N SER A 249 -6.63 4.61 10.28
CA SER A 249 -7.77 4.51 11.19
C SER A 249 -7.60 3.31 12.11
N ASN A 250 -8.02 3.43 13.36
CA ASN A 250 -7.89 2.38 14.35
C ASN A 250 -9.25 1.79 14.71
N ASN A 251 -9.54 0.62 14.16
CA ASN A 251 -10.65 -0.26 14.51
C ASN A 251 -10.19 -1.72 14.34
N VAL A 252 -9.51 -2.23 15.36
CA VAL A 252 -8.89 -3.57 15.35
C VAL A 252 -9.88 -4.70 15.06
N ARG A 253 -11.17 -4.52 15.38
CA ARG A 253 -12.22 -5.52 15.13
C ARG A 253 -12.46 -5.81 13.65
N VAL A 254 -12.13 -4.86 12.78
CA VAL A 254 -12.21 -5.04 11.32
C VAL A 254 -10.84 -5.13 10.66
N GLY A 255 -9.75 -5.13 11.44
CA GLY A 255 -8.39 -5.19 10.91
C GLY A 255 -7.81 -3.86 10.47
N SER A 256 -8.47 -2.75 10.82
CA SER A 256 -7.92 -1.41 10.60
C SER A 256 -7.07 -0.98 11.76
N SER A 257 -5.78 -0.92 11.50
CA SER A 257 -4.73 -0.52 12.41
C SER A 257 -3.48 -0.33 11.56
N GLY A 258 -2.60 0.61 11.92
CA GLY A 258 -1.30 0.75 11.27
C GLY A 258 -1.07 2.14 10.69
N SER A 259 -0.10 2.84 11.27
CA SER A 259 0.36 4.16 10.84
C SER A 259 1.88 4.23 10.84
N GLY A 260 2.43 5.13 10.04
CA GLY A 260 3.88 5.33 10.02
C GLY A 260 4.36 6.48 9.17
N ILE A 261 5.63 6.84 9.40
CA ILE A 261 6.42 7.78 8.62
C ILE A 261 7.63 7.00 8.14
N PHE A 262 7.74 6.81 6.84
CA PHE A 262 8.78 6.01 6.20
C PHE A 262 9.66 6.90 5.31
N SER A 263 10.92 6.52 5.10
CA SER A 263 11.86 7.29 4.26
C SER A 263 12.66 6.39 3.33
N GLY A 264 12.11 6.14 2.14
CA GLY A 264 12.76 5.36 1.09
C GLY A 264 13.31 4.03 1.61
N LYS A 265 14.55 3.72 1.22
CA LYS A 265 15.23 2.49 1.65
C LYS A 265 15.67 2.47 3.12
N ALA A 266 15.55 3.57 3.87
CA ALA A 266 15.83 3.58 5.30
C ALA A 266 14.68 3.01 6.15
N GLY A 267 13.52 2.71 5.54
CA GLY A 267 12.38 2.10 6.23
C GLY A 267 11.64 3.08 7.15
N ALA A 268 11.04 2.55 8.22
CA ALA A 268 10.26 3.34 9.17
C ALA A 268 11.12 4.27 10.03
N LEU A 269 10.87 5.57 9.95
CA LEU A 269 11.36 6.55 10.93
C LEU A 269 10.57 6.44 12.24
N ILE A 270 9.27 6.18 12.12
CA ILE A 270 8.39 5.80 13.23
C ILE A 270 7.19 5.09 12.63
N SER A 271 6.77 3.99 13.23
CA SER A 271 5.58 3.25 12.81
C SER A 271 4.96 2.52 13.99
N THR A 272 3.71 2.10 13.85
CA THR A 272 3.02 1.30 14.87
C THR A 272 1.93 0.48 14.22
N MET A 273 1.76 -0.77 14.66
CA MET A 273 0.67 -1.64 14.25
C MET A 273 -0.12 -2.09 15.49
N PRO A 274 -1.00 -1.25 16.06
CA PRO A 274 -1.66 -1.60 17.32
C PRO A 274 -2.50 -2.88 17.25
N GLY A 275 -2.32 -3.76 18.23
CA GLY A 275 -3.18 -4.94 18.41
C GLY A 275 -4.51 -4.61 19.12
N LEU A 276 -4.53 -3.50 19.87
CA LEU A 276 -5.65 -3.01 20.66
C LEU A 276 -6.14 -1.64 20.19
N PRO A 277 -7.41 -1.26 20.52
CA PRO A 277 -7.93 0.06 20.19
C PRO A 277 -7.07 1.18 20.78
N THR A 278 -6.60 2.11 19.95
CA THR A 278 -5.74 3.21 20.40
C THR A 278 -5.81 4.43 19.48
N THR A 279 -5.48 5.59 20.06
CA THR A 279 -5.19 6.81 19.31
C THR A 279 -3.78 7.26 19.66
N LYS A 280 -2.95 7.51 18.65
CA LYS A 280 -1.52 7.81 18.83
C LYS A 280 -1.00 8.77 17.77
N LEU A 281 -0.46 9.90 18.23
CA LEU A 281 0.24 10.86 17.39
C LEU A 281 1.71 10.43 17.23
N LEU A 282 2.10 10.09 16.00
CA LEU A 282 3.48 9.77 15.63
C LEU A 282 4.14 11.01 15.02
N VAL A 283 5.35 11.35 15.45
CA VAL A 283 6.09 12.53 14.97
C VAL A 283 7.53 12.14 14.70
N ALA A 284 8.06 12.50 13.52
CA ALA A 284 9.45 12.26 13.15
C ALA A 284 10.01 13.40 12.29
N THR A 285 11.34 13.55 12.34
CA THR A 285 12.07 14.40 11.38
C THR A 285 12.32 13.61 10.11
N VAL A 286 11.83 14.10 8.99
CA VAL A 286 11.87 13.45 7.67
C VAL A 286 12.91 14.16 6.80
N PRO A 287 13.93 13.46 6.25
CA PRO A 287 14.86 14.07 5.33
C PRO A 287 14.16 14.38 4.01
N LYS A 288 14.41 15.54 3.39
CA LYS A 288 13.80 15.89 2.10
C LYS A 288 14.31 15.04 0.94
N ILE A 289 15.43 14.35 1.14
CA ILE A 289 15.93 13.33 0.23
C ILE A 289 15.66 11.99 0.92
N PRO A 290 14.77 11.15 0.38
CA PRO A 290 14.45 9.85 0.95
C PRO A 290 15.71 9.03 1.28
N GLY A 291 15.68 8.34 2.41
CA GLY A 291 16.79 7.53 2.90
C GLY A 291 17.97 8.29 3.52
N GLN A 292 18.10 9.62 3.35
CA GLN A 292 19.20 10.41 3.92
C GLN A 292 18.95 10.81 5.38
N VAL A 293 18.76 9.82 6.25
CA VAL A 293 18.48 10.02 7.67
C VAL A 293 19.74 10.53 8.40
N THR A 294 19.69 11.76 8.92
CA THR A 294 20.85 12.41 9.57
C THR A 294 20.92 12.22 11.09
N SER A 295 19.85 11.71 11.70
CA SER A 295 19.72 11.53 13.15
C SER A 295 19.00 10.24 13.45
N SER A 296 19.29 9.62 14.60
CA SER A 296 18.59 8.40 15.03
C SER A 296 17.07 8.64 15.03
N PRO A 297 16.29 7.90 14.21
CA PRO A 297 14.85 8.02 14.21
C PRO A 297 14.26 7.47 15.53
N PRO A 298 13.01 7.84 15.89
CA PRO A 298 12.30 7.22 17.01
C PRO A 298 12.18 5.69 16.88
N GLY A 299 12.06 5.19 15.65
CA GLY A 299 11.95 3.78 15.32
C GLY A 299 10.52 3.23 15.39
N PRO A 300 10.31 2.00 14.91
CA PRO A 300 9.03 1.31 15.04
C PRO A 300 8.63 1.09 16.50
N ILE A 301 7.32 1.11 16.76
CA ILE A 301 6.75 0.83 18.08
C ILE A 301 5.99 -0.48 18.02
N TYR A 302 6.55 -1.47 18.69
CA TYR A 302 6.06 -2.84 18.76
C TYR A 302 5.09 -3.03 19.92
N ASP A 303 3.91 -3.56 19.62
CA ASP A 303 2.98 -4.08 20.62
C ASP A 303 3.41 -5.51 21.01
N ASN A 304 2.85 -6.02 22.12
CA ASN A 304 3.08 -7.41 22.47
C ASN A 304 2.38 -8.31 21.43
N PRO A 305 3.01 -9.36 20.88
CA PRO A 305 2.36 -10.29 19.95
C PRO A 305 0.99 -10.83 20.41
N VAL A 306 0.76 -10.95 21.72
CA VAL A 306 -0.53 -11.33 22.32
C VAL A 306 -1.63 -10.30 22.05
N ASP A 307 -1.31 -9.01 22.05
CA ASP A 307 -2.29 -7.93 21.85
C ASP A 307 -2.96 -8.04 20.48
N HIS A 308 -2.23 -8.56 19.48
CA HIS A 308 -2.76 -8.80 18.14
C HIS A 308 -3.79 -9.94 18.06
N ASP A 309 -4.01 -10.71 19.13
CA ASP A 309 -5.12 -11.67 19.18
C ASP A 309 -6.49 -10.97 19.09
N SER A 310 -6.54 -9.67 19.39
CA SER A 310 -7.72 -8.82 19.23
C SER A 310 -7.82 -8.15 17.85
N LEU A 311 -6.76 -8.24 17.03
CA LEU A 311 -6.70 -7.68 15.69
C LEU A 311 -7.23 -8.70 14.68
N THR A 312 -8.35 -8.37 14.03
CA THR A 312 -8.85 -9.15 12.90
C THR A 312 -7.87 -9.04 11.73
N LEU A 313 -7.42 -10.18 11.20
CA LEU A 313 -6.60 -10.25 10.00
C LEU A 313 -7.35 -11.10 8.98
N ILE A 314 -7.60 -10.55 7.80
CA ILE A 314 -8.09 -11.34 6.66
C ILE A 314 -6.91 -12.12 6.05
N THR A 315 -7.20 -13.08 5.18
CA THR A 315 -6.19 -13.93 4.54
C THR A 315 -6.30 -13.77 3.03
N ASP A 316 -5.15 -13.69 2.35
CA ASP A 316 -5.08 -13.68 0.89
C ASP A 316 -5.83 -14.90 0.31
N PRO A 317 -6.95 -14.68 -0.39
CA PRO A 317 -7.77 -15.77 -0.89
C PRO A 317 -7.10 -16.55 -2.04
N SER A 318 -6.03 -16.01 -2.64
CA SER A 318 -5.34 -16.62 -3.76
C SER A 318 -4.31 -17.69 -3.35
N LEU A 319 -4.02 -17.87 -2.05
CA LEU A 319 -2.99 -18.83 -1.60
C LEU A 319 -3.22 -20.27 -2.09
N GLU A 320 -4.47 -20.68 -2.27
CA GLU A 320 -4.81 -22.01 -2.82
C GLU A 320 -4.61 -22.13 -4.34
N SER A 321 -4.37 -21.00 -5.03
CA SER A 321 -3.99 -20.93 -6.44
C SER A 321 -2.46 -20.90 -6.62
N HIS A 322 -1.68 -20.83 -5.53
CA HIS A 322 -0.21 -20.77 -5.59
C HIS A 322 0.39 -22.17 -5.72
N PHE A 323 1.46 -22.31 -6.50
CA PHE A 323 2.30 -23.51 -6.44
C PHE A 323 3.09 -23.46 -5.15
N THR A 324 2.96 -24.48 -4.30
CA THR A 324 3.62 -24.49 -2.99
C THR A 324 4.40 -25.76 -2.73
N ARG A 325 5.42 -25.65 -1.88
CA ARG A 325 6.20 -26.77 -1.37
C ARG A 325 6.33 -26.67 0.14
N LEU A 326 5.95 -27.73 0.86
CA LEU A 326 6.18 -27.82 2.31
C LEU A 326 7.68 -27.81 2.61
N LEU A 327 8.09 -27.01 3.57
CA LEU A 327 9.46 -26.95 4.07
C LEU A 327 9.61 -27.92 5.24
N THR A 328 10.73 -28.65 5.26
CA THR A 328 11.10 -29.56 6.34
C THR A 328 12.35 -29.04 7.06
N PRO A 329 12.54 -29.36 8.35
CA PRO A 329 13.77 -29.01 9.07
C PRO A 329 15.04 -29.45 8.35
N GLY A 330 16.10 -28.65 8.48
CA GLY A 330 17.39 -28.83 7.82
C GLY A 330 17.61 -27.88 6.64
N LEU A 331 18.76 -28.05 5.99
CA LEU A 331 19.14 -27.29 4.80
C LEU A 331 18.45 -27.87 3.56
N SER A 332 17.82 -27.00 2.79
CA SER A 332 17.22 -27.31 1.50
C SER A 332 17.52 -26.19 0.50
N GLN A 333 17.76 -26.57 -0.74
CA GLN A 333 17.88 -25.63 -1.86
C GLN A 333 17.12 -26.19 -3.05
N PHE A 334 16.24 -25.38 -3.65
CA PHE A 334 15.39 -25.82 -4.74
C PHE A 334 14.90 -24.64 -5.57
N THR A 335 14.37 -24.94 -6.76
CA THR A 335 13.77 -23.96 -7.66
C THR A 335 12.29 -24.30 -7.84
N MET A 336 11.45 -23.28 -7.88
CA MET A 336 10.02 -23.36 -8.20
C MET A 336 9.69 -22.36 -9.30
N ILE A 337 8.75 -22.72 -10.17
CA ILE A 337 8.41 -21.92 -11.36
C ILE A 337 6.89 -21.81 -11.46
N SER A 338 6.38 -20.61 -11.75
CA SER A 338 5.00 -20.37 -12.13
C SER A 338 4.96 -19.37 -13.28
N GLY A 339 4.63 -19.84 -14.49
CA GLY A 339 4.70 -19.03 -15.71
C GLY A 339 6.08 -18.41 -15.91
N GLU A 340 6.15 -17.08 -15.89
CA GLU A 340 7.39 -16.28 -16.08
C GLU A 340 8.13 -15.98 -14.77
N VAL A 341 7.66 -16.49 -13.63
CA VAL A 341 8.29 -16.32 -12.32
C VAL A 341 9.12 -17.55 -11.99
N ILE A 342 10.42 -17.36 -11.77
CA ILE A 342 11.34 -18.41 -11.31
C ILE A 342 11.88 -18.01 -9.95
N CYS A 343 11.71 -18.86 -8.94
CA CYS A 343 12.15 -18.61 -7.58
C CYS A 343 13.14 -19.69 -7.15
N VAL A 344 14.36 -19.29 -6.80
CA VAL A 344 15.36 -20.15 -6.15
C VAL A 344 15.31 -19.88 -4.66
N PHE A 345 15.02 -20.92 -3.89
CA PHE A 345 14.98 -20.88 -2.44
C PHE A 345 16.21 -21.60 -1.88
N LYS A 346 16.86 -20.99 -0.89
CA LYS A 346 17.85 -21.66 -0.03
C LYS A 346 17.43 -21.41 1.42
N VAL A 347 17.01 -22.47 2.08
CA VAL A 347 16.41 -22.41 3.41
C VAL A 347 17.08 -23.42 4.32
N ASN A 348 17.55 -22.98 5.47
CA ASN A 348 17.97 -23.83 6.57
C ASN A 348 17.15 -23.46 7.80
N MET A 349 16.32 -24.38 8.26
CA MET A 349 15.42 -24.10 9.39
C MET A 349 15.34 -25.24 10.39
N THR A 350 15.01 -24.93 11.64
CA THR A 350 14.64 -25.91 12.66
C THR A 350 13.25 -25.60 13.20
N GLU A 351 12.50 -26.64 13.56
CA GLU A 351 11.28 -26.46 14.34
C GLU A 351 11.66 -26.15 15.79
N ASN A 352 11.00 -25.16 16.40
CA ASN A 352 11.10 -24.94 17.83
C ASN A 352 10.45 -26.10 18.60
N GLU A 353 11.06 -26.55 19.70
CA GLU A 353 10.40 -27.51 20.60
C GLU A 353 9.22 -26.81 21.29
N PRO A 354 7.96 -27.24 21.06
CA PRO A 354 6.83 -26.59 21.68
C PRO A 354 6.84 -26.85 23.20
N GLU A 355 6.70 -25.81 24.02
CA GLU A 355 6.71 -25.92 25.49
C GLU A 355 5.47 -26.65 26.08
N THR A 356 4.53 -27.15 25.26
CA THR A 356 3.37 -27.99 25.64
C THR A 356 2.79 -28.70 24.40
N GLU A 357 1.72 -29.51 24.51
CA GLU A 357 0.99 -30.24 23.44
C GLU A 357 0.41 -29.36 22.30
N ILE A 358 1.16 -28.38 21.80
CA ILE A 358 0.72 -27.34 20.88
C ILE A 358 1.46 -27.49 19.55
N SER A 359 0.73 -27.37 18.45
CA SER A 359 1.25 -27.40 17.08
C SER A 359 2.12 -26.16 16.79
N SER A 360 3.31 -26.39 16.23
CA SER A 360 4.16 -25.35 15.63
C SER A 360 3.60 -24.92 14.27
N TYR A 361 3.93 -23.71 13.82
CA TYR A 361 3.68 -23.32 12.44
C TYR A 361 4.45 -24.23 11.49
N LYS A 362 3.77 -24.67 10.44
CA LYS A 362 4.43 -25.26 9.27
C LYS A 362 4.73 -24.15 8.27
N TYR A 363 5.80 -24.33 7.49
CA TYR A 363 6.21 -23.34 6.50
C TYR A 363 6.14 -23.92 5.11
N ARG A 364 5.72 -23.10 4.15
CA ARG A 364 5.71 -23.45 2.73
C ARG A 364 6.45 -22.39 1.94
N ALA A 365 7.24 -22.81 0.96
CA ALA A 365 7.62 -21.94 -0.14
C ALA A 365 6.44 -21.86 -1.11
N ALA A 366 6.13 -20.67 -1.61
CA ALA A 366 5.04 -20.42 -2.54
C ALA A 366 5.52 -19.56 -3.72
N VAL A 367 5.04 -19.92 -4.91
CA VAL A 367 5.29 -19.19 -6.16
C VAL A 367 3.99 -18.99 -6.91
N PHE A 368 3.75 -17.77 -7.36
CA PHE A 368 2.54 -17.43 -8.08
C PHE A 368 2.80 -16.39 -9.16
N ASN A 369 2.12 -16.55 -10.29
CA ASN A 369 2.09 -15.61 -11.40
C ASN A 369 0.69 -15.64 -11.98
N GLY A 370 -0.14 -14.69 -11.58
CA GLY A 370 -1.57 -14.84 -11.78
C GLY A 370 -2.39 -13.66 -11.31
N VAL A 371 -3.70 -13.85 -11.20
CA VAL A 371 -4.67 -12.84 -10.77
C VAL A 371 -5.29 -13.25 -9.44
N ARG A 372 -5.28 -12.33 -8.48
CA ARG A 372 -5.91 -12.50 -7.16
C ARG A 372 -7.15 -11.61 -7.01
N SER A 373 -8.04 -12.00 -6.10
CA SER A 373 -9.14 -11.14 -5.64
C SER A 373 -8.79 -10.38 -4.37
N TYR A 374 -9.16 -9.10 -4.35
CA TYR A 374 -9.08 -8.21 -3.18
C TYR A 374 -10.41 -8.27 -2.42
N SER A 375 -10.67 -9.39 -1.75
CA SER A 375 -11.91 -9.62 -0.98
C SER A 375 -13.20 -9.45 -1.82
N GLY A 376 -13.14 -9.71 -3.12
CA GLY A 376 -14.26 -9.57 -4.05
C GLY A 376 -14.58 -8.11 -4.45
N MET A 377 -13.77 -7.13 -4.03
CA MET A 377 -13.98 -5.72 -4.37
C MET A 377 -13.33 -5.35 -5.71
N ALA A 378 -12.20 -5.96 -6.02
CA ALA A 378 -11.50 -5.85 -7.29
C ALA A 378 -10.65 -7.11 -7.49
N THR A 379 -10.08 -7.26 -8.68
CA THR A 379 -9.06 -8.27 -8.99
C THR A 379 -7.80 -7.61 -9.50
N GLY A 380 -6.66 -8.25 -9.29
CA GLY A 380 -5.40 -7.72 -9.78
C GLY A 380 -4.29 -8.76 -9.97
N GLY A 381 -3.44 -8.46 -10.95
CA GLY A 381 -2.28 -9.29 -11.27
C GLY A 381 -1.20 -9.21 -10.21
N ILE A 382 -0.65 -10.36 -9.84
CA ILE A 382 0.48 -10.46 -8.92
C ILE A 382 1.52 -11.49 -9.37
N ARG A 383 2.77 -11.24 -8.98
CA ARG A 383 3.90 -12.19 -9.06
C ARG A 383 4.53 -12.32 -7.70
N VAL A 384 4.76 -13.55 -7.23
CA VAL A 384 5.22 -13.78 -5.86
C VAL A 384 6.24 -14.91 -5.82
N CYS A 385 7.32 -14.68 -5.06
CA CYS A 385 8.17 -15.71 -4.47
C CYS A 385 8.13 -15.51 -2.94
N SER A 386 7.69 -16.49 -2.17
CA SER A 386 7.55 -16.31 -0.72
C SER A 386 7.80 -17.57 0.10
N VAL A 387 8.12 -17.37 1.37
CA VAL A 387 7.99 -18.35 2.44
C VAL A 387 6.90 -17.88 3.38
N ILE A 388 5.91 -18.74 3.66
CA ILE A 388 4.71 -18.40 4.43
C ILE A 388 4.46 -19.42 5.55
N ALA A 389 4.00 -18.93 6.70
CA ALA A 389 3.57 -19.74 7.84
C ALA A 389 2.13 -20.24 7.68
N CYS A 390 1.88 -21.46 8.17
CA CYS A 390 0.60 -22.15 8.16
C CYS A 390 0.31 -22.75 9.54
N THR A 391 -0.91 -22.61 10.03
CA THR A 391 -1.32 -23.15 11.34
C THR A 391 -1.53 -24.67 11.32
N GLY A 392 -1.48 -25.30 10.14
CA GLY A 392 -1.61 -26.73 9.93
C GLY A 392 -0.96 -27.18 8.62
N ASP A 393 -1.26 -28.42 8.20
CA ASP A 393 -0.61 -29.04 7.03
C ASP A 393 -1.24 -28.63 5.69
N SER A 394 -2.52 -28.23 5.69
CA SER A 394 -3.28 -27.88 4.49
C SER A 394 -3.12 -26.41 4.10
N LEU A 395 -3.21 -26.12 2.80
CA LEU A 395 -2.97 -24.78 2.25
C LEU A 395 -3.95 -23.72 2.76
N ASP A 396 -5.19 -24.09 3.04
CA ASP A 396 -6.20 -23.20 3.59
C ASP A 396 -5.85 -22.69 5.01
N THR A 397 -4.84 -23.28 5.66
CA THR A 397 -4.33 -22.84 6.97
C THR A 397 -3.15 -21.87 6.87
N CYS A 398 -2.64 -21.63 5.66
CA CYS A 398 -1.55 -20.69 5.43
C CYS A 398 -2.03 -19.23 5.47
N GLY A 399 -1.13 -18.31 5.83
CA GLY A 399 -1.48 -16.88 5.95
C GLY A 399 -2.50 -16.62 7.08
N LYS A 400 -2.46 -17.43 8.13
CA LYS A 400 -3.32 -17.32 9.31
C LYS A 400 -2.48 -17.38 10.57
N ARG A 401 -2.95 -16.70 11.62
CA ARG A 401 -2.41 -16.86 12.98
C ARG A 401 -3.19 -17.94 13.72
N PHE A 402 -2.53 -18.57 14.69
CA PHE A 402 -3.24 -19.28 15.75
C PHE A 402 -4.20 -18.30 16.44
N PRO A 403 -5.39 -18.77 16.90
CA PRO A 403 -6.36 -17.91 17.56
C PRO A 403 -5.83 -17.20 18.82
N GLN A 404 -4.77 -17.75 19.42
CA GLN A 404 -4.06 -17.15 20.54
C GLN A 404 -2.57 -17.21 20.23
N TYR A 405 -1.85 -16.11 20.44
CA TYR A 405 -0.41 -16.07 20.26
C TYR A 405 0.27 -17.12 21.16
N LYS A 406 1.29 -17.77 20.59
CA LYS A 406 2.11 -18.78 21.26
C LYS A 406 3.57 -18.46 21.04
N LEU A 407 4.29 -18.29 22.15
CA LEU A 407 5.72 -18.05 22.14
C LEU A 407 6.46 -19.23 21.48
N LYS A 408 7.49 -18.95 20.68
CA LYS A 408 8.31 -19.98 19.99
C LYS A 408 7.49 -20.97 19.16
N SER A 409 6.37 -20.52 18.59
CA SER A 409 5.56 -21.35 17.68
C SER A 409 6.07 -21.31 16.24
N THR A 410 6.87 -20.30 15.89
CA THR A 410 7.50 -20.15 14.57
C THR A 410 8.69 -21.08 14.40
N ALA A 411 9.18 -21.24 13.16
CA ALA A 411 10.44 -21.92 12.90
C ALA A 411 11.61 -20.96 13.14
N VAL A 412 12.78 -21.51 13.47
CA VAL A 412 14.03 -20.74 13.52
C VAL A 412 14.73 -20.90 12.17
N PHE A 413 14.96 -19.78 11.48
CA PHE A 413 15.67 -19.75 10.20
C PHE A 413 17.15 -19.45 10.44
N HIS A 414 18.03 -20.39 10.11
CA HIS A 414 19.49 -20.22 10.09
C HIS A 414 20.01 -19.76 8.72
N GLU A 415 19.18 -19.90 7.68
CA GLU A 415 19.38 -19.34 6.35
C GLU A 415 18.01 -19.22 5.68
N LEU A 416 17.70 -18.06 5.09
CA LEU A 416 16.47 -17.85 4.33
C LEU A 416 16.76 -16.87 3.19
N ASN A 417 16.98 -17.43 2.00
CA ASN A 417 17.31 -16.67 0.80
C ASN A 417 16.29 -16.97 -0.30
N ILE A 418 15.74 -15.92 -0.89
CA ILE A 418 14.87 -15.98 -2.05
C ILE A 418 15.55 -15.22 -3.19
N ILE A 419 15.79 -15.88 -4.31
CA ILE A 419 16.21 -15.24 -5.56
C ILE A 419 15.08 -15.43 -6.56
N ALA A 420 14.43 -14.34 -6.93
CA ALA A 420 13.37 -14.29 -7.91
C ALA A 420 13.89 -13.76 -9.24
N THR A 421 13.56 -14.43 -10.33
CA THR A 421 13.83 -13.97 -11.70
C THR A 421 12.49 -13.71 -12.36
N MET A 422 12.24 -12.46 -12.73
CA MET A 422 10.95 -11.97 -13.22
C MET A 422 11.15 -10.94 -14.35
N PRO A 423 10.13 -10.66 -15.17
CA PRO A 423 10.24 -9.63 -16.20
C PRO A 423 10.61 -8.26 -15.64
N THR A 424 11.49 -7.55 -16.33
CA THR A 424 11.87 -6.18 -15.97
C THR A 424 10.68 -5.23 -16.17
N PRO A 425 10.34 -4.40 -15.17
CA PRO A 425 9.31 -3.37 -15.33
C PRO A 425 9.60 -2.44 -16.52
N VAL A 426 8.55 -2.06 -17.25
CA VAL A 426 8.64 -1.16 -18.40
C VAL A 426 7.77 0.07 -18.13
N ILE A 427 8.23 1.24 -18.59
CA ILE A 427 7.42 2.46 -18.53
C ILE A 427 6.41 2.45 -19.67
N GLU A 428 5.13 2.56 -19.34
CA GLU A 428 4.05 2.74 -20.31
C GLU A 428 3.98 4.22 -20.74
N ASP A 429 4.16 4.48 -22.03
CA ASP A 429 4.25 5.85 -22.56
C ASP A 429 2.98 6.69 -22.35
N GLU A 430 1.79 6.08 -22.42
CA GLU A 430 0.51 6.78 -22.35
C GLU A 430 0.28 7.46 -20.99
N ILE A 431 0.62 6.75 -19.91
CA ILE A 431 0.43 7.23 -18.56
C ILE A 431 1.74 7.63 -17.87
N GLN A 432 2.90 7.33 -18.48
CA GLN A 432 4.25 7.64 -17.97
C GLN A 432 4.51 6.99 -16.61
N ALA A 433 4.18 5.71 -16.48
CA ALA A 433 4.30 4.95 -15.25
C ALA A 433 4.81 3.53 -15.53
N ARG A 434 5.50 2.92 -14.57
CA ARG A 434 5.85 1.50 -14.67
C ARG A 434 4.62 0.59 -14.71
N ASP A 435 4.66 -0.45 -15.54
CA ASP A 435 3.60 -1.46 -15.72
C ASP A 435 3.54 -2.51 -14.60
N THR A 436 4.65 -2.63 -13.86
CA THR A 436 4.88 -3.63 -12.83
C THR A 436 5.73 -3.02 -11.72
N ILE A 437 5.55 -3.48 -10.49
CA ILE A 437 6.40 -3.12 -9.35
C ILE A 437 6.56 -4.30 -8.40
N TYR A 438 7.71 -4.39 -7.73
CA TYR A 438 8.05 -5.45 -6.79
C TYR A 438 8.44 -4.86 -5.44
N PHE A 439 7.96 -5.49 -4.37
CA PHE A 439 8.12 -5.03 -2.99
C PHE A 439 8.83 -6.13 -2.18
N PRO A 440 9.89 -5.81 -1.42
CA PRO A 440 10.39 -6.68 -0.36
C PRO A 440 9.42 -6.63 0.82
N LEU A 441 8.73 -7.73 1.08
CA LEU A 441 7.74 -7.82 2.15
C LEU A 441 8.14 -8.89 3.15
N SER A 442 8.01 -8.56 4.43
CA SER A 442 8.17 -9.50 5.54
C SER A 442 7.12 -9.23 6.59
N LEU A 443 6.82 -10.21 7.41
CA LEU A 443 5.88 -10.06 8.52
C LEU A 443 6.37 -10.86 9.71
N ASP A 444 6.65 -10.17 10.80
CA ASP A 444 7.05 -10.78 12.06
C ASP A 444 5.84 -11.12 12.95
N THR A 445 6.12 -11.67 14.13
CA THR A 445 5.07 -12.05 15.10
C THR A 445 4.32 -10.88 15.73
N SER A 446 4.81 -9.66 15.59
CA SER A 446 4.16 -8.40 16.00
C SER A 446 3.40 -7.73 14.85
N ILE A 447 3.22 -8.43 13.72
CA ILE A 447 2.49 -7.92 12.54
C ILE A 447 3.19 -6.70 11.91
N MET A 448 4.50 -6.56 12.17
CA MET A 448 5.36 -5.52 11.61
C MET A 448 6.25 -6.11 10.51
N PRO A 449 6.65 -5.31 9.51
CA PRO A 449 7.75 -5.69 8.64
C PRO A 449 9.07 -5.74 9.42
N LEU A 450 10.02 -6.52 8.91
CA LEU A 450 11.42 -6.44 9.34
C LEU A 450 11.99 -5.07 8.98
N GLU A 451 12.88 -4.57 9.84
CA GLU A 451 13.62 -3.35 9.54
C GLU A 451 14.61 -3.61 8.38
N PRO A 452 14.95 -2.60 7.55
CA PRO A 452 15.86 -2.78 6.42
C PRO A 452 17.25 -3.31 6.79
N ASP A 453 17.70 -3.15 8.03
CA ASP A 453 18.97 -3.70 8.52
C ASP A 453 18.90 -5.20 8.87
N ASP A 454 17.71 -5.80 8.88
CA ASP A 454 17.49 -7.21 9.19
C ASP A 454 17.52 -8.13 7.94
N TYR A 455 17.52 -7.54 6.74
CA TYR A 455 17.54 -8.27 5.48
C TYR A 455 18.27 -7.49 4.37
N THR A 456 18.85 -8.21 3.43
CA THR A 456 19.41 -7.64 2.21
C THR A 456 18.41 -7.78 1.08
N TYR A 457 18.14 -6.69 0.36
CA TYR A 457 17.39 -6.70 -0.89
C TYR A 457 18.17 -6.03 -2.01
N SER A 458 18.27 -6.69 -3.16
CA SER A 458 18.99 -6.16 -4.33
C SER A 458 18.32 -6.54 -5.64
N GLU A 459 18.48 -5.68 -6.63
CA GLU A 459 17.96 -5.83 -7.98
C GLU A 459 19.12 -5.84 -8.97
N ASP A 460 19.18 -6.86 -9.83
CA ASP A 460 20.15 -6.95 -10.93
C ASP A 460 19.39 -7.05 -12.25
N ILE A 461 19.47 -5.98 -13.06
CA ILE A 461 18.71 -5.84 -14.30
C ILE A 461 19.54 -6.42 -15.45
N ASN A 462 19.00 -7.44 -16.12
CA ASN A 462 19.62 -8.09 -17.26
C ASN A 462 18.67 -8.10 -18.46
N GLY A 463 18.62 -6.97 -19.17
CA GLY A 463 17.79 -6.81 -20.37
C GLY A 463 16.30 -6.79 -20.02
N ASN A 464 15.57 -7.82 -20.44
CA ASN A 464 14.13 -7.96 -20.22
C ASN A 464 13.77 -8.75 -18.96
N VAL A 465 14.78 -9.16 -18.18
CA VAL A 465 14.62 -9.94 -16.96
C VAL A 465 15.41 -9.26 -15.84
N THR A 466 14.79 -9.13 -14.67
CA THR A 466 15.43 -8.65 -13.45
C THR A 466 15.52 -9.80 -12.45
N THR A 467 16.68 -9.93 -11.83
CA THR A 467 16.90 -10.82 -10.69
C THR A 467 16.78 -10.02 -9.40
N TYR A 468 15.78 -10.35 -8.61
CA TYR A 468 15.54 -9.80 -7.28
C TYR A 468 16.06 -10.79 -6.24
N SER A 469 16.95 -10.35 -5.35
CA SER A 469 17.47 -11.17 -4.26
C SER A 469 17.01 -10.60 -2.93
N MET A 470 16.47 -11.44 -2.06
CA MET A 470 16.07 -11.09 -0.70
C MET A 470 16.62 -12.12 0.28
N PHE A 471 17.52 -11.71 1.17
CA PHE A 471 18.25 -12.56 2.12
C PHE A 471 17.99 -12.11 3.55
N LEU A 472 17.65 -13.04 4.43
CA LEU A 472 17.54 -12.75 5.85
C LEU A 472 18.96 -12.62 6.46
N ASP A 473 19.25 -11.49 7.09
CA ASP A 473 20.54 -11.22 7.72
C ASP A 473 20.49 -11.42 9.25
N ARG A 474 19.29 -11.33 9.83
CA ARG A 474 19.03 -11.48 11.27
C ARG A 474 18.18 -12.71 11.58
N TYR A 475 18.87 -13.79 11.95
CA TYR A 475 18.29 -15.11 12.24
C TYR A 475 17.57 -15.21 13.60
N ASP A 476 17.65 -14.16 14.42
CA ASP A 476 16.90 -14.04 15.69
C ASP A 476 15.43 -13.63 15.47
N LYS A 477 15.02 -13.34 14.24
CA LYS A 477 13.67 -12.86 13.90
C LYS A 477 12.69 -14.02 13.71
N GLU A 478 11.54 -13.92 14.37
CA GLU A 478 10.40 -14.84 14.19
C GLU A 478 9.47 -14.36 13.08
N LEU A 479 9.24 -15.18 12.05
CA LEU A 479 8.56 -14.75 10.82
C LEU A 479 7.25 -15.49 10.57
N TYR A 480 6.20 -14.76 10.20
CA TYR A 480 5.03 -15.31 9.52
C TYR A 480 5.20 -15.33 8.00
N SER A 481 5.92 -14.37 7.42
CA SER A 481 6.20 -14.36 5.99
C SER A 481 7.47 -13.61 5.62
N PHE A 482 8.03 -14.01 4.47
CA PHE A 482 9.19 -13.39 3.83
C PHE A 482 9.03 -13.54 2.32
N ALA A 483 8.94 -12.44 1.57
CA ALA A 483 8.42 -12.47 0.21
C ALA A 483 8.98 -11.34 -0.68
N ILE A 484 9.19 -11.68 -1.94
CA ILE A 484 9.25 -10.73 -3.04
C ILE A 484 7.87 -10.77 -3.69
N TRP A 485 7.07 -9.74 -3.45
CA TRP A 485 5.68 -9.65 -3.91
C TRP A 485 5.54 -8.50 -4.89
N GLY A 486 4.94 -8.73 -6.06
CA GLY A 486 4.82 -7.72 -7.10
C GLY A 486 3.43 -7.62 -7.69
N ARG A 487 3.13 -6.43 -8.24
CA ARG A 487 1.89 -6.10 -8.94
C ARG A 487 2.12 -6.04 -10.44
N ILE A 488 1.17 -6.57 -11.20
CA ILE A 488 1.11 -6.49 -12.67
C ILE A 488 -0.19 -5.76 -13.03
N PHE A 489 -0.09 -4.49 -13.40
CA PHE A 489 -1.29 -3.66 -13.54
C PHE A 489 -2.10 -3.97 -14.80
N SER A 490 -1.46 -4.49 -15.85
CA SER A 490 -2.12 -4.92 -17.08
C SER A 490 -3.10 -6.10 -16.90
N ARG A 491 -3.08 -6.78 -15.75
CA ARG A 491 -4.02 -7.86 -15.40
C ARG A 491 -5.12 -7.45 -14.44
N ASP A 492 -5.20 -6.17 -14.07
CA ASP A 492 -6.26 -5.68 -13.20
C ASP A 492 -7.63 -5.81 -13.87
N GLY A 493 -8.63 -6.24 -13.09
CA GLY A 493 -9.99 -6.49 -13.59
C GLY A 493 -10.19 -7.81 -14.35
N GLN A 494 -9.14 -8.62 -14.54
CA GLN A 494 -9.26 -9.98 -15.11
C GLN A 494 -9.88 -10.97 -14.10
N GLU A 495 -10.31 -12.14 -14.58
CA GLU A 495 -10.85 -13.19 -13.71
C GLU A 495 -9.76 -13.73 -12.75
N GLU A 496 -10.14 -14.00 -11.50
CA GLU A 496 -9.22 -14.57 -10.50
C GLU A 496 -8.83 -16.00 -10.87
N ASP A 497 -7.57 -16.38 -10.61
CA ASP A 497 -7.10 -17.72 -10.93
C ASP A 497 -7.74 -18.77 -10.00
N PRO A 498 -8.19 -19.91 -10.55
CA PRO A 498 -8.83 -20.95 -9.78
C PRO A 498 -7.84 -21.63 -8.84
N LYS A 499 -8.37 -22.21 -7.76
CA LYS A 499 -7.62 -23.05 -6.84
C LYS A 499 -6.97 -24.21 -7.60
N LEU A 500 -5.71 -24.49 -7.30
CA LEU A 500 -5.03 -25.65 -7.85
C LEU A 500 -5.60 -26.93 -7.23
N PRO A 501 -5.63 -28.06 -7.99
CA PRO A 501 -5.97 -29.36 -7.41
C PRO A 501 -4.99 -29.66 -6.27
N GLN A 502 -5.51 -29.95 -5.06
CA GLN A 502 -4.65 -30.34 -3.94
C GLN A 502 -3.87 -31.60 -4.32
N GLU A 503 -2.55 -31.61 -4.09
CA GLU A 503 -1.73 -32.81 -4.21
C GLU A 503 -2.33 -33.90 -3.30
N THR A 504 -3.01 -34.89 -3.89
CA THR A 504 -3.19 -36.18 -3.24
C THR A 504 -1.80 -36.71 -2.93
N THR A 505 -1.46 -36.83 -1.65
CA THR A 505 -0.23 -37.45 -1.14
C THR A 505 0.08 -38.73 -1.92
N LEU A 506 0.98 -38.64 -2.90
CA LEU A 506 1.65 -39.81 -3.45
C LEU A 506 2.72 -40.17 -2.42
N SER A 507 2.49 -41.27 -1.71
CA SER A 507 3.50 -41.93 -0.88
C SER A 507 4.76 -42.17 -1.72
N PRO A 508 5.97 -42.00 -1.16
CA PRO A 508 7.21 -42.22 -1.91
C PRO A 508 7.32 -43.71 -2.25
N THR A 509 7.10 -44.07 -3.50
CA THR A 509 7.60 -45.34 -4.04
C THR A 509 9.09 -45.20 -4.26
N GLU A 510 9.86 -46.00 -3.53
CA GLU A 510 11.29 -46.24 -3.77
C GLU A 510 11.51 -46.68 -5.22
N GLU A 511 12.06 -45.80 -6.05
CA GLU A 511 12.70 -46.23 -7.30
C GLU A 511 14.13 -46.65 -6.99
N THR A 512 14.32 -47.96 -6.91
CA THR A 512 15.62 -48.62 -6.95
C THR A 512 16.18 -48.47 -8.36
N THR A 513 17.28 -47.73 -8.49
CA THR A 513 18.06 -47.66 -9.73
C THR A 513 18.94 -48.91 -9.82
N GLU A 514 18.53 -49.88 -10.63
CA GLU A 514 19.43 -50.95 -11.10
C GLU A 514 20.35 -50.40 -12.19
N ASN A 515 21.66 -50.54 -11.94
CA ASN A 515 22.73 -50.39 -12.93
C ASN A 515 22.50 -51.37 -14.10
N GLN A 516 22.43 -50.84 -15.33
CA GLN A 516 22.79 -51.61 -16.51
C GLN A 516 23.85 -50.88 -17.33
N ASP A 517 25.02 -51.52 -17.29
CA ASP A 517 26.22 -51.31 -18.07
C ASP A 517 25.94 -51.61 -19.55
N VAL A 518 26.16 -50.65 -20.45
CA VAL A 518 26.26 -50.93 -21.89
C VAL A 518 27.45 -50.16 -22.46
N THR A 519 28.32 -50.97 -23.07
CA THR A 519 29.62 -50.69 -23.61
C THR A 519 29.59 -49.87 -24.91
N THR A 520 30.59 -49.02 -25.05
CA THR A 520 31.01 -48.27 -26.23
C THR A 520 31.40 -49.17 -27.41
N GLU A 521 30.97 -48.81 -28.62
CA GLU A 521 31.76 -48.98 -29.84
C GLU A 521 31.74 -47.69 -30.69
N HIS A 522 32.95 -47.26 -31.06
CA HIS A 522 33.26 -46.18 -31.99
C HIS A 522 33.03 -46.61 -33.44
N GLN A 523 32.61 -45.67 -34.31
CA GLN A 523 33.16 -45.62 -35.66
C GLN A 523 33.06 -44.22 -36.30
N ASP A 524 34.21 -43.77 -36.80
CA ASP A 524 34.51 -42.56 -37.57
C ASP A 524 33.75 -42.48 -38.91
N ASN A 525 33.44 -41.26 -39.36
CA ASN A 525 34.13 -40.65 -40.52
C ASN A 525 33.57 -39.25 -40.90
N THR A 526 34.50 -38.31 -41.01
CA THR A 526 34.68 -37.21 -41.99
C THR A 526 33.72 -37.20 -43.21
N THR A 527 33.30 -36.05 -43.78
CA THR A 527 34.11 -35.17 -44.66
C THR A 527 33.31 -33.91 -45.09
N GLU A 528 33.99 -32.75 -45.07
CA GLU A 528 34.02 -31.58 -45.99
C GLU A 528 32.81 -30.98 -46.75
N ASN A 529 32.79 -29.62 -46.70
CA ASN A 529 32.50 -28.60 -47.75
C ASN A 529 31.06 -28.57 -48.34
N GLN A 530 30.45 -27.41 -48.67
CA GLN A 530 30.99 -26.21 -49.31
C GLN A 530 29.93 -25.08 -49.30
N ASP A 531 30.41 -23.83 -49.33
CA ASP A 531 29.67 -22.58 -49.62
C ASP A 531 28.77 -22.66 -50.87
N ASP A 532 27.66 -21.91 -50.88
CA ASP A 532 27.51 -20.85 -51.90
C ASP A 532 26.43 -19.80 -51.56
N THR A 533 26.83 -18.56 -51.81
CA THR A 533 26.10 -17.29 -51.81
C THR A 533 25.16 -17.15 -53.02
N THR A 534 24.04 -16.40 -52.90
CA THR A 534 23.70 -15.32 -53.86
C THR A 534 22.52 -14.42 -53.43
N GLU A 535 22.65 -13.16 -53.82
CA GLU A 535 21.82 -11.97 -53.56
C GLU A 535 20.60 -11.79 -54.51
N HIS A 536 19.84 -10.71 -54.23
CA HIS A 536 19.00 -9.87 -55.13
C HIS A 536 17.53 -10.32 -55.36
N GLN A 537 16.51 -9.46 -55.42
CA GLN A 537 16.40 -7.99 -55.43
C GLN A 537 14.93 -7.57 -55.21
N ASP A 538 14.76 -6.28 -54.91
CA ASP A 538 13.53 -5.48 -54.79
C ASP A 538 12.48 -5.63 -55.91
N ASN A 539 11.21 -5.35 -55.58
CA ASN A 539 10.52 -4.19 -56.16
C ASN A 539 9.15 -3.87 -55.50
N THR A 540 9.02 -2.59 -55.19
CA THR A 540 7.85 -1.75 -54.91
C THR A 540 6.79 -1.74 -56.01
N THR A 541 5.49 -1.53 -55.68
CA THR A 541 4.63 -0.53 -56.36
C THR A 541 3.41 -0.13 -55.51
N GLU A 542 3.11 1.18 -55.52
CA GLU A 542 1.98 1.92 -54.93
C GLU A 542 0.69 1.91 -55.78
N ASN A 543 -0.34 2.61 -55.24
CA ASN A 543 -1.54 3.21 -55.85
C ASN A 543 -2.83 2.34 -55.81
N GLN A 544 -4.03 2.86 -55.54
CA GLN A 544 -4.54 4.21 -55.24
C GLN A 544 -6.00 4.11 -54.75
N ASP A 545 -6.49 5.20 -54.17
CA ASP A 545 -7.85 5.53 -53.72
C ASP A 545 -9.03 5.08 -54.61
N ASP A 546 -10.20 4.85 -53.98
CA ASP A 546 -11.40 5.61 -54.38
C ASP A 546 -12.51 5.63 -53.31
N THR A 547 -13.17 6.79 -53.24
CA THR A 547 -14.28 7.20 -52.36
C THR A 547 -15.67 6.80 -52.89
N THR A 548 -16.68 6.57 -52.03
CA THR A 548 -18.05 7.12 -52.20
C THR A 548 -18.99 6.94 -50.99
N GLU A 549 -19.82 7.96 -50.76
CA GLU A 549 -20.85 8.15 -49.73
C GLU A 549 -22.27 7.61 -50.10
N HIS A 550 -23.16 7.70 -49.09
CA HIS A 550 -24.64 7.63 -49.04
C HIS A 550 -25.22 6.22 -48.79
N GLN A 551 -26.19 5.99 -47.89
CA GLN A 551 -27.42 6.76 -47.65
C GLN A 551 -28.15 6.32 -46.36
N ASP A 552 -28.92 7.23 -45.76
CA ASP A 552 -29.82 7.04 -44.61
C ASP A 552 -30.97 6.03 -44.87
N ASN A 553 -31.43 5.34 -43.81
CA ASN A 553 -32.87 5.36 -43.45
C ASN A 553 -33.17 4.83 -42.04
N THR A 554 -34.05 5.60 -41.40
CA THR A 554 -34.82 5.47 -40.15
C THR A 554 -35.51 4.12 -39.90
N THR A 555 -35.68 3.69 -38.63
CA THR A 555 -37.00 3.49 -37.98
C THR A 555 -36.90 3.31 -36.45
N GLU A 556 -37.91 3.81 -35.73
CA GLU A 556 -38.21 3.72 -34.30
C GLU A 556 -38.48 2.27 -33.79
N HIS A 557 -38.12 1.98 -32.53
CA HIS A 557 -39.08 1.54 -31.49
C HIS A 557 -38.42 1.37 -30.12
N GLN A 558 -39.15 1.82 -29.09
CA GLN A 558 -38.86 1.71 -27.65
C GLN A 558 -39.66 0.51 -27.06
N PRO A 559 -39.61 0.28 -25.75
CA PRO A 559 -38.79 -0.71 -25.03
C PRO A 559 -39.57 -1.99 -24.68
N ASP A 560 -38.89 -3.05 -24.24
CA ASP A 560 -39.56 -4.02 -23.37
C ASP A 560 -38.67 -4.56 -22.25
N SER A 561 -39.32 -4.71 -21.12
CA SER A 561 -38.85 -5.19 -19.84
C SER A 561 -38.82 -6.71 -19.78
N SER A 562 -37.85 -7.30 -19.09
CA SER A 562 -38.14 -8.50 -18.29
C SER A 562 -37.11 -8.71 -17.18
N VAL A 563 -37.67 -9.06 -16.03
CA VAL A 563 -37.08 -9.25 -14.72
C VAL A 563 -36.83 -10.75 -14.50
N THR A 564 -35.93 -11.06 -13.57
CA THR A 564 -35.76 -12.32 -12.80
C THR A 564 -35.14 -13.55 -13.46
N HIS A 565 -33.89 -13.85 -13.08
CA HIS A 565 -33.58 -14.96 -12.17
C HIS A 565 -32.08 -14.95 -11.81
N LEU A 566 -31.72 -14.72 -10.55
CA LEU A 566 -30.62 -15.44 -9.89
C LEU A 566 -30.75 -15.24 -8.38
N ILE A 567 -31.43 -16.19 -7.72
CA ILE A 567 -31.35 -16.39 -6.28
C ILE A 567 -30.35 -17.51 -6.06
N SER A 568 -29.32 -17.19 -5.27
CA SER A 568 -28.67 -18.05 -4.27
C SER A 568 -27.14 -17.95 -4.34
N LYS A 569 -26.60 -16.95 -3.64
CA LYS A 569 -25.28 -16.96 -2.98
C LYS A 569 -25.19 -15.72 -2.08
N THR A 570 -26.02 -15.67 -1.03
CA THR A 570 -26.03 -14.57 -0.05
C THR A 570 -26.12 -15.11 1.37
N ILE A 571 -25.12 -15.90 1.77
CA ILE A 571 -24.98 -16.34 3.17
C ILE A 571 -23.60 -16.02 3.79
N LEU A 572 -22.63 -15.47 3.04
CA LEU A 572 -21.31 -15.15 3.62
C LEU A 572 -20.99 -13.65 3.83
N ILE A 573 -21.87 -12.73 3.43
CA ILE A 573 -21.56 -11.27 3.46
C ILE A 573 -22.14 -10.56 4.69
N THR A 574 -23.08 -11.18 5.41
CA THR A 574 -23.85 -10.50 6.47
C THR A 574 -23.05 -10.26 7.76
N THR A 575 -21.89 -10.89 7.95
CA THR A 575 -21.07 -10.69 9.17
C THR A 575 -20.18 -9.45 9.09
N PHE A 576 -19.85 -8.96 7.89
CA PHE A 576 -19.03 -7.74 7.73
C PHE A 576 -19.87 -6.45 7.92
N MET A 577 -21.16 -6.48 7.58
CA MET A 577 -22.01 -5.29 7.59
C MET A 577 -22.53 -4.85 8.98
N LEU A 578 -22.51 -5.72 9.98
CA LEU A 578 -23.00 -5.37 11.32
C LEU A 578 -21.94 -4.73 12.24
N LEU A 579 -20.67 -4.70 11.83
CA LEU A 579 -19.57 -4.09 12.60
C LEU A 579 -19.18 -2.68 12.12
N ILE A 580 -19.84 -2.18 11.06
CA ILE A 580 -19.63 -0.84 10.47
C ILE A 580 -20.79 0.12 10.83
N LYS A 581 -21.75 -0.31 11.66
CA LYS A 581 -22.80 0.56 12.23
C LYS A 581 -22.50 0.99 13.66
#